data_AF-C3YEJ5-F1
#
_entry.id   AF-C3YEJ5-F1
#
_cell.length_a   1.000
_cell.length_b   1.000
_cell.length_c   1.000
_cell.angle_alpha   90.00
_cell.angle_beta   90.00
_cell.angle_gamma   90.00
#
_symmetry.space_group_name_H-M   'P 1'
#
loop_
_entity.id
_entity.type
_entity.pdbx_description
1 polymer ?
#
loop_
_entity_poly.entity_id
_entity_poly.type
_entity_poly.pdbx_seq_one_letter_code
_entity_poly.pdbx_strand_id
1 'polypeptide(L)'
;MHSAVRLAVLAATILRLQALTPDEIAQFRTTGTLEANTGIAGWVAVEDTGRQLYITSNGVPDHHTGPFPGPGNPNTIQFSTSLVLHPMTALPDPPDPAMHSAVRLAVLAATILRLQALTPDEIAQFRTTGTLEANTGIAGWVAVEDTGRQLYITSNGVPDHHTGPFPGPGNPNTIQEQNFVLKVRKTPVYADTPGCLPMGPVGLATNGVPLYNPQSAECEDAVINERFDSCHGHPDMPGRYHYHQNPVCAYVQEGGKASPLVGVAADGFPIYGPVDETGRTLTSADLDECHGREVNGRYRYHVTADYPYILGCFKGRVLPDAGVGRRCVCPVKRTGYQQSLLGVLRRLAKQKKQTTP
;
A
#
# COMPACT_ATOMS: atom_id res chain seq x y z
N MET A 1 -17.52 10.52 -29.01
CA MET A 1 -17.57 11.34 -27.77
C MET A 1 -18.41 10.72 -26.65
N HIS A 2 -19.41 9.87 -26.93
CA HIS A 2 -20.28 9.24 -25.92
C HIS A 2 -19.68 8.07 -25.09
N SER A 3 -18.55 7.50 -25.48
CA SER A 3 -17.90 6.40 -24.72
C SER A 3 -16.92 6.87 -23.65
N ALA A 4 -16.36 8.08 -23.78
CA ALA A 4 -15.41 8.64 -22.81
C ALA A 4 -16.10 9.14 -21.53
N VAL A 5 -17.31 9.68 -21.65
CA VAL A 5 -18.11 10.16 -20.51
C VAL A 5 -18.62 9.00 -19.65
N ARG A 6 -18.98 7.86 -20.26
CA ARG A 6 -19.40 6.65 -19.53
C ARG A 6 -18.28 6.00 -18.72
N LEU A 7 -17.03 6.05 -19.22
CA LEU A 7 -15.87 5.53 -18.50
C LEU A 7 -15.45 6.47 -17.36
N ALA A 8 -15.56 7.79 -17.55
CA ALA A 8 -15.25 8.79 -16.54
C ALA A 8 -16.22 8.75 -15.34
N VAL A 9 -17.52 8.52 -15.59
CA VAL A 9 -18.52 8.39 -14.51
C VAL A 9 -18.35 7.08 -13.72
N LEU A 10 -17.99 5.98 -14.40
CA LEU A 10 -17.71 4.71 -13.72
C LEU A 10 -16.43 4.77 -12.87
N ALA A 11 -15.41 5.50 -13.33
CA ALA A 11 -14.18 5.73 -12.57
C ALA A 11 -14.39 6.70 -11.39
N ALA A 12 -15.22 7.74 -11.55
CA ALA A 12 -15.53 8.70 -10.49
C ALA A 12 -16.36 8.08 -9.34
N THR A 13 -17.15 7.04 -9.63
CA THR A 13 -17.92 6.31 -8.61
C THR A 13 -17.04 5.42 -7.71
N ILE A 14 -15.78 5.18 -8.09
CA ILE A 14 -14.88 4.24 -7.41
C ILE A 14 -14.03 4.93 -6.30
N LEU A 15 -13.99 6.26 -6.22
CA LEU A 15 -12.96 6.98 -5.44
C LEU A 15 -13.43 8.09 -4.45
N ARG A 16 -14.71 8.19 -4.09
CA ARG A 16 -15.14 9.10 -3.01
C ARG A 16 -16.03 8.40 -1.99
N LEU A 17 -15.50 8.25 -0.77
CA LEU A 17 -16.22 7.75 0.41
C LEU A 17 -16.86 8.88 1.24
N GLN A 18 -17.06 10.06 0.65
CA GLN A 18 -17.83 11.14 1.25
C GLN A 18 -18.83 11.66 0.22
N ALA A 19 -20.07 11.87 0.65
CA ALA A 19 -21.11 12.55 -0.13
C ALA A 19 -20.62 13.94 -0.56
N LEU A 20 -21.24 14.49 -1.62
CA LEU A 20 -20.95 15.84 -2.14
C LEU A 20 -21.01 16.88 -1.01
N THR A 21 -20.01 17.75 -0.96
CA THR A 21 -20.01 18.90 -0.02
C THR A 21 -21.13 19.88 -0.37
N PRO A 22 -21.59 20.74 0.56
CA PRO A 22 -22.59 21.77 0.26
C PRO A 22 -22.20 22.67 -0.93
N ASP A 23 -20.91 22.96 -1.10
CA ASP A 23 -20.39 23.74 -2.22
C ASP A 23 -20.46 22.97 -3.55
N GLU A 24 -20.27 21.65 -3.52
CA GLU A 24 -20.43 20.78 -4.70
C GLU A 24 -21.92 20.58 -5.05
N ILE A 25 -22.81 20.54 -4.06
CA ILE A 25 -24.27 20.55 -4.28
C ILE A 25 -24.69 21.89 -4.91
N ALA A 26 -24.10 23.01 -4.47
CA ALA A 26 -24.40 24.33 -5.01
C ALA A 26 -23.99 24.51 -6.49
N GLN A 27 -23.15 23.63 -7.04
CA GLN A 27 -22.77 23.63 -8.46
C GLN A 27 -23.87 23.07 -9.38
N PHE A 28 -24.84 22.33 -8.84
CA PHE A 28 -26.00 21.83 -9.58
C PHE A 28 -27.06 22.94 -9.74
N ARG A 29 -26.74 23.97 -10.53
CA ARG A 29 -27.65 25.06 -10.88
C ARG A 29 -27.74 25.20 -12.37
N THR A 30 -28.90 25.64 -12.87
CA THR A 30 -29.04 26.04 -14.27
C THR A 30 -28.98 27.55 -14.41
N THR A 31 -28.57 28.00 -15.59
CA THR A 31 -28.44 29.43 -15.94
C THR A 31 -29.80 30.08 -16.22
N GLY A 32 -30.88 29.30 -16.33
CA GLY A 32 -32.23 29.78 -16.68
C GLY A 32 -32.40 30.16 -18.16
N THR A 33 -31.37 29.95 -18.98
CA THR A 33 -31.37 30.28 -20.41
C THR A 33 -32.30 29.34 -21.18
N LEU A 34 -33.09 29.89 -22.10
CA LEU A 34 -33.94 29.12 -23.01
C LEU A 34 -33.09 28.50 -24.11
N GLU A 35 -33.27 27.20 -24.37
CA GLU A 35 -32.67 26.55 -25.52
C GLU A 35 -33.36 27.03 -26.80
N ALA A 36 -32.58 27.47 -27.78
CA ALA A 36 -33.09 28.27 -28.89
C ALA A 36 -33.95 27.50 -29.91
N ASN A 37 -33.83 26.17 -29.98
CA ASN A 37 -34.62 25.36 -30.91
C ASN A 37 -35.97 24.94 -30.31
N THR A 38 -36.03 24.78 -28.98
CA THR A 38 -37.20 24.24 -28.26
C THR A 38 -37.96 25.30 -27.47
N GLY A 39 -37.31 26.43 -27.13
CA GLY A 39 -37.88 27.45 -26.26
C GLY A 39 -38.07 26.99 -24.81
N ILE A 40 -37.43 25.88 -24.41
CA ILE A 40 -37.52 25.30 -23.06
C ILE A 40 -36.27 25.70 -22.28
N ALA A 41 -36.44 26.13 -21.01
CA ALA A 41 -35.31 26.37 -20.12
C ALA A 41 -34.83 25.05 -19.51
N GLY A 42 -33.51 24.85 -19.48
CA GLY A 42 -32.89 23.79 -18.68
C GLY A 42 -33.10 24.03 -17.19
N TRP A 43 -33.49 22.98 -16.47
CA TRP A 43 -33.54 23.01 -15.01
C TRP A 43 -32.90 21.76 -14.40
N VAL A 44 -32.35 21.98 -13.21
CA VAL A 44 -31.83 20.98 -12.29
C VAL A 44 -32.33 21.35 -10.90
N ALA A 45 -32.88 20.38 -10.19
CA ALA A 45 -33.28 20.53 -8.79
C ALA A 45 -32.55 19.46 -7.97
N VAL A 46 -32.01 19.87 -6.83
CA VAL A 46 -31.36 18.98 -5.88
C VAL A 46 -32.08 19.04 -4.54
N GLU A 47 -32.47 17.87 -4.04
CA GLU A 47 -33.06 17.71 -2.71
C GLU A 47 -32.14 16.81 -1.86
N ASP A 48 -31.66 17.34 -0.74
CA ASP A 48 -30.86 16.61 0.24
C ASP A 48 -31.73 16.29 1.48
N THR A 49 -31.92 15.00 1.73
CA THR A 49 -32.71 14.50 2.87
C THR A 49 -31.85 14.09 4.06
N GLY A 50 -30.54 14.31 4.01
CA GLY A 50 -29.56 13.87 5.01
C GLY A 50 -29.24 12.36 4.93
N ARG A 51 -29.99 11.58 4.16
CA ARG A 51 -29.71 10.15 3.85
C ARG A 51 -29.58 9.90 2.34
N GLN A 52 -30.18 10.75 1.51
CA GLN A 52 -30.24 10.65 0.05
C GLN A 52 -30.13 12.03 -0.58
N LEU A 53 -29.43 12.09 -1.72
CA LEU A 53 -29.44 13.21 -2.64
C LEU A 53 -30.28 12.84 -3.87
N TYR A 54 -31.34 13.58 -4.10
CA TYR A 54 -32.17 13.47 -5.30
C TYR A 54 -31.77 14.59 -6.26
N ILE A 55 -31.27 14.22 -7.44
CA ILE A 55 -30.96 15.17 -8.51
C ILE A 55 -31.93 14.90 -9.65
N THR A 56 -32.76 15.90 -9.95
CA THR A 56 -33.74 15.85 -11.03
C THR A 56 -33.42 16.90 -12.07
N SER A 57 -33.54 16.54 -13.35
CA SER A 57 -33.32 17.46 -14.48
C SER A 57 -34.27 17.15 -15.63
N ASN A 58 -34.60 18.19 -16.40
CA ASN A 58 -35.27 18.02 -17.70
C ASN A 58 -34.32 17.73 -18.88
N GLY A 59 -33.00 17.66 -18.63
CA GLY A 59 -32.00 17.27 -19.64
C GLY A 59 -31.82 18.26 -20.79
N VAL A 60 -32.38 19.46 -20.70
CA VAL A 60 -32.22 20.50 -21.72
C VAL A 60 -30.87 21.19 -21.52
N PRO A 61 -29.96 21.14 -22.52
CA PRO A 61 -28.65 21.77 -22.42
C PRO A 61 -28.77 23.29 -22.35
N ASP A 62 -27.83 23.92 -21.63
CA ASP A 62 -27.72 25.37 -21.44
C ASP A 62 -26.95 26.07 -22.59
N HIS A 63 -26.58 25.32 -23.62
CA HIS A 63 -25.84 25.79 -24.78
C HIS A 63 -26.56 25.40 -26.08
N HIS A 64 -26.38 26.23 -27.10
CA HIS A 64 -26.92 25.98 -28.44
C HIS A 64 -26.42 24.64 -28.99
N THR A 65 -27.32 23.67 -29.15
CA THR A 65 -27.07 22.50 -29.97
C THR A 65 -27.30 22.91 -31.43
N GLY A 66 -26.26 22.79 -32.27
CA GLY A 66 -26.33 23.15 -33.70
C GLY A 66 -27.43 22.38 -34.46
N PRO A 67 -27.77 22.81 -35.69
CA PRO A 67 -28.89 22.24 -36.44
C PRO A 67 -28.65 20.77 -36.77
N PHE A 68 -29.56 19.90 -36.33
CA PHE A 68 -29.60 18.49 -36.71
C PHE A 68 -30.06 18.34 -38.18
N PRO A 69 -29.52 17.37 -38.95
CA PRO A 69 -29.90 17.20 -40.34
C PRO A 69 -31.21 16.41 -40.48
N GLY A 70 -32.20 17.02 -41.16
CA GLY A 70 -33.21 16.31 -41.95
C GLY A 70 -34.65 16.31 -41.41
N PRO A 71 -35.63 16.76 -42.21
CA PRO A 71 -37.05 16.74 -41.83
C PRO A 71 -37.60 15.31 -41.98
N GLY A 72 -38.06 14.72 -40.87
CA GLY A 72 -38.75 13.42 -40.88
C GLY A 72 -38.65 12.54 -39.62
N ASN A 73 -38.02 12.98 -38.53
CA ASN A 73 -37.92 12.17 -37.31
C ASN A 73 -38.78 12.74 -36.17
N PRO A 74 -39.92 12.13 -35.82
CA PRO A 74 -40.73 12.55 -34.67
C PRO A 74 -40.13 11.94 -33.41
N ASN A 75 -39.00 12.48 -32.94
CA ASN A 75 -38.47 12.16 -31.63
C ASN A 75 -38.22 13.46 -30.87
N THR A 76 -39.30 13.95 -30.26
CA THR A 76 -39.27 14.92 -29.17
C THR A 76 -38.40 14.33 -28.06
N ILE A 77 -37.21 14.89 -27.85
CA ILE A 77 -36.36 14.49 -26.73
C ILE A 77 -36.96 15.09 -25.46
N GLN A 78 -37.85 14.34 -24.81
CA GLN A 78 -38.17 14.52 -23.40
C GLN A 78 -37.46 13.40 -22.63
N PHE A 79 -36.25 13.66 -22.15
CA PHE A 79 -35.63 12.85 -21.10
C PHE A 79 -35.86 13.55 -19.76
N SER A 80 -36.94 13.22 -19.07
CA SER A 80 -36.94 13.40 -17.62
C SER A 80 -36.06 12.27 -17.08
N THR A 81 -34.85 12.60 -16.63
CA THR A 81 -33.97 11.63 -15.99
C THR A 81 -33.94 11.97 -14.52
N SER A 82 -34.60 11.14 -13.70
CA SER A 82 -34.45 11.19 -12.25
C SER A 82 -33.31 10.24 -11.89
N LEU A 83 -32.17 10.77 -11.43
CA LEU A 83 -31.11 9.95 -10.87
C LEU A 83 -31.33 9.88 -9.35
N VAL A 84 -31.87 8.76 -8.89
CA VAL A 84 -32.07 8.50 -7.45
C VAL A 84 -30.85 7.76 -6.90
N LEU A 85 -30.02 8.45 -6.12
CA LEU A 85 -28.90 7.84 -5.41
C LEU A 85 -29.42 7.28 -4.08
N HIS A 86 -29.60 5.95 -4.01
CA HIS A 86 -30.13 5.25 -2.83
C HIS A 86 -28.99 4.89 -1.84
N PRO A 87 -29.11 5.11 -0.53
CA PRO A 87 -28.44 4.34 0.49
C PRO A 87 -29.06 2.94 0.50
N MET A 88 -28.18 1.96 0.68
CA MET A 88 -28.49 0.54 0.69
C MET A 88 -29.46 0.19 1.82
N THR A 89 -30.77 0.23 1.56
CA THR A 89 -31.76 -0.63 2.21
C THR A 89 -32.98 -0.81 1.30
N ALA A 90 -33.17 -2.06 0.85
CA ALA A 90 -34.31 -2.65 0.13
C ALA A 90 -34.58 -2.16 -1.31
N LEU A 91 -34.05 -2.90 -2.29
CA LEU A 91 -34.43 -2.81 -3.71
C LEU A 91 -35.72 -3.61 -3.96
N PRO A 92 -36.68 -3.14 -4.78
CA PRO A 92 -37.63 -4.02 -5.47
C PRO A 92 -36.91 -4.74 -6.63
N ASP A 93 -37.21 -6.03 -6.82
CA ASP A 93 -36.51 -6.89 -7.79
C ASP A 93 -36.59 -6.36 -9.23
N PRO A 94 -35.45 -6.16 -9.93
CA PRO A 94 -35.42 -5.87 -11.35
C PRO A 94 -35.36 -7.16 -12.21
N PRO A 95 -35.79 -7.10 -13.48
CA PRO A 95 -35.90 -8.26 -14.35
C PRO A 95 -34.52 -8.57 -14.94
N ASP A 96 -33.88 -9.64 -14.49
CA ASP A 96 -32.95 -10.52 -15.25
C ASP A 96 -31.99 -11.25 -14.27
N PRO A 97 -32.08 -12.58 -14.13
CA PRO A 97 -31.22 -13.36 -13.24
C PRO A 97 -29.73 -13.37 -13.63
N ALA A 98 -29.35 -13.05 -14.88
CA ALA A 98 -27.95 -13.04 -15.31
C ALA A 98 -27.18 -11.79 -14.84
N MET A 99 -27.85 -10.63 -14.80
CA MET A 99 -27.26 -9.36 -14.36
C MET A 99 -26.95 -9.34 -12.86
N HIS A 100 -27.77 -10.03 -12.05
CA HIS A 100 -27.57 -10.19 -10.61
C HIS A 100 -26.27 -10.95 -10.28
N SER A 101 -25.93 -11.98 -11.05
CA SER A 101 -24.71 -12.76 -10.82
C SER A 101 -23.45 -11.97 -11.16
N ALA A 102 -23.42 -11.25 -12.28
CA ALA A 102 -22.25 -10.49 -12.71
C ALA A 102 -21.95 -9.29 -11.78
N VAL A 103 -22.98 -8.54 -11.36
CA VAL A 103 -22.81 -7.39 -10.47
C VAL A 103 -22.44 -7.84 -9.05
N ARG A 104 -23.07 -8.91 -8.53
CA ARG A 104 -22.68 -9.49 -7.23
C ARG A 104 -21.27 -10.06 -7.26
N LEU A 105 -20.86 -10.74 -8.33
CA LEU A 105 -19.48 -11.21 -8.49
C LEU A 105 -18.49 -10.04 -8.54
N ALA A 106 -18.80 -8.97 -9.27
CA ALA A 106 -17.91 -7.81 -9.39
C ALA A 106 -17.75 -7.05 -8.07
N VAL A 107 -18.85 -6.83 -7.33
CA VAL A 107 -18.81 -6.19 -5.99
C VAL A 107 -18.10 -7.09 -4.98
N LEU A 108 -18.38 -8.39 -4.99
CA LEU A 108 -17.71 -9.36 -4.11
C LEU A 108 -16.21 -9.43 -4.43
N ALA A 109 -15.83 -9.48 -5.71
CA ALA A 109 -14.44 -9.49 -6.15
C ALA A 109 -13.69 -8.20 -5.77
N ALA A 110 -14.29 -7.02 -5.96
CA ALA A 110 -13.69 -5.74 -5.59
C ALA A 110 -13.54 -5.59 -4.06
N THR A 111 -14.50 -6.10 -3.29
CA THR A 111 -14.43 -6.09 -1.82
C THR A 111 -13.38 -7.08 -1.31
N ILE A 112 -13.29 -8.27 -1.91
CA ILE A 112 -12.26 -9.27 -1.61
C ILE A 112 -10.86 -8.72 -1.95
N LEU A 113 -10.68 -8.04 -3.09
CA LEU A 113 -9.39 -7.42 -3.45
C LEU A 113 -8.96 -6.35 -2.45
N ARG A 114 -9.89 -5.56 -1.90
CA ARG A 114 -9.60 -4.54 -0.87
C ARG A 114 -9.23 -5.14 0.48
N LEU A 115 -9.60 -6.38 0.73
CA LEU A 115 -9.30 -7.10 1.97
C LEU A 115 -8.07 -8.02 1.84
N GLN A 116 -7.44 -8.08 0.67
CA GLN A 116 -6.30 -8.96 0.45
C GLN A 116 -5.01 -8.38 1.03
N ALA A 117 -4.24 -9.28 1.67
CA ALA A 117 -2.86 -9.08 2.09
C ALA A 117 -2.02 -8.61 0.92
N LEU A 118 -1.92 -9.48 -0.08
CA LEU A 118 -1.27 -9.22 -1.35
C LEU A 118 -2.27 -9.49 -2.47
N THR A 119 -2.33 -8.59 -3.45
CA THR A 119 -3.01 -8.81 -4.73
C THR A 119 -2.26 -9.87 -5.56
N PRO A 120 -2.89 -10.44 -6.59
CA PRO A 120 -2.19 -11.32 -7.53
C PRO A 120 -0.92 -10.68 -8.15
N ASP A 121 -0.97 -9.38 -8.47
CA ASP A 121 0.18 -8.65 -9.03
C ASP A 121 1.28 -8.42 -7.99
N GLU A 122 0.93 -8.25 -6.72
CA GLU A 122 1.88 -8.19 -5.60
C GLU A 122 2.53 -9.56 -5.37
N ILE A 123 1.77 -10.65 -5.45
CA ILE A 123 2.30 -12.03 -5.33
C ILE A 123 3.28 -12.33 -6.47
N ALA A 124 2.98 -11.91 -7.70
CA ALA A 124 3.84 -12.13 -8.87
C ALA A 124 5.19 -11.37 -8.81
N GLN A 125 5.35 -10.44 -7.86
CA GLN A 125 6.62 -9.76 -7.61
C GLN A 125 7.57 -10.59 -6.74
N PHE A 126 7.10 -11.63 -6.06
CA PHE A 126 7.97 -12.54 -5.32
C PHE A 126 8.74 -13.44 -6.28
N ARG A 127 9.97 -13.05 -6.60
CA ARG A 127 10.87 -13.77 -7.51
C ARG A 127 12.31 -13.31 -7.29
N THR A 128 13.24 -14.16 -7.69
CA THR A 128 14.66 -13.81 -7.75
C THR A 128 15.12 -13.67 -9.20
N THR A 129 16.19 -12.94 -9.43
CA THR A 129 16.83 -12.82 -10.76
C THR A 129 17.58 -14.09 -11.18
N GLY A 130 17.81 -15.04 -10.25
CA GLY A 130 18.69 -16.19 -10.45
C GLY A 130 20.18 -15.86 -10.42
N THR A 131 20.54 -14.60 -10.11
CA THR A 131 21.93 -14.17 -9.93
C THR A 131 22.56 -14.93 -8.77
N LEU A 132 23.78 -15.44 -8.98
CA LEU A 132 24.55 -16.08 -7.93
C LEU A 132 25.11 -15.04 -6.96
N GLU A 133 24.96 -15.31 -5.66
CA GLU A 133 25.59 -14.52 -4.61
C GLU A 133 27.12 -14.65 -4.75
N ALA A 134 27.81 -13.52 -4.86
CA ALA A 134 29.19 -13.49 -5.35
C ALA A 134 30.21 -14.14 -4.41
N ASN A 135 29.94 -14.17 -3.09
CA ASN A 135 30.86 -14.74 -2.11
C ASN A 135 30.76 -16.27 -2.03
N THR A 136 29.59 -16.83 -2.29
CA THR A 136 29.26 -18.25 -2.03
C THR A 136 28.92 -19.05 -3.29
N GLY A 137 28.53 -18.38 -4.38
CA GLY A 137 28.05 -19.00 -5.61
C GLY A 137 26.65 -19.59 -5.51
N ILE A 138 25.89 -19.25 -4.47
CA ILE A 138 24.55 -19.78 -4.21
C ILE A 138 23.50 -18.88 -4.89
N ALA A 139 22.51 -19.48 -5.55
CA ALA A 139 21.36 -18.76 -6.09
C ALA A 139 20.27 -18.58 -5.02
N GLY A 140 19.77 -17.36 -4.88
CA GLY A 140 18.55 -17.10 -4.10
C GLY A 140 17.30 -17.65 -4.78
N TRP A 141 16.35 -18.14 -3.98
CA TRP A 141 15.00 -18.48 -4.45
C TRP A 141 13.93 -18.06 -3.45
N VAL A 142 12.73 -17.79 -3.97
CA VAL A 142 11.52 -17.52 -3.21
C VAL A 142 10.33 -18.13 -3.94
N ALA A 143 9.38 -18.68 -3.20
CA ALA A 143 8.13 -19.20 -3.73
C ALA A 143 6.97 -18.76 -2.86
N VAL A 144 5.81 -18.54 -3.50
CA VAL A 144 4.56 -18.22 -2.81
C VAL A 144 3.52 -19.28 -3.18
N GLU A 145 2.99 -19.96 -2.17
CA GLU A 145 1.87 -20.87 -2.30
C GLU A 145 0.61 -20.24 -1.69
N ASP A 146 -0.46 -20.17 -2.49
CA ASP A 146 -1.77 -19.68 -2.06
C ASP A 146 -2.71 -20.85 -1.76
N THR A 147 -3.04 -21.02 -0.48
CA THR A 147 -3.97 -22.07 0.00
C THR A 147 -5.44 -21.63 0.02
N GLY A 148 -5.74 -20.45 -0.54
CA GLY A 148 -7.06 -19.82 -0.53
C GLY A 148 -7.35 -19.04 0.75
N ARG A 149 -6.78 -19.42 1.90
CA ARG A 149 -6.92 -18.71 3.20
C ARG A 149 -5.64 -18.05 3.67
N GLN A 150 -4.50 -18.62 3.30
CA GLN A 150 -3.17 -18.21 3.73
C GLN A 150 -2.22 -18.22 2.55
N LEU A 151 -1.24 -17.33 2.59
CA LEU A 151 -0.08 -17.38 1.73
C LEU A 151 1.09 -17.99 2.51
N TYR A 152 1.77 -18.94 1.90
CA TYR A 152 3.01 -19.56 2.39
C TYR A 152 4.14 -19.04 1.52
N ILE A 153 4.96 -18.15 2.07
CA ILE A 153 6.13 -17.64 1.39
C ILE A 153 7.35 -18.42 1.91
N THR A 154 8.01 -19.15 1.02
CA THR A 154 9.20 -19.95 1.33
C THR A 154 10.42 -19.40 0.62
N SER A 155 11.60 -19.44 1.26
CA SER A 155 12.84 -18.95 0.67
C SER A 155 14.09 -19.54 1.34
N ASN A 156 15.20 -19.62 0.59
CA ASN A 156 16.52 -19.86 1.18
C ASN A 156 17.19 -18.60 1.76
N GLY A 157 16.60 -17.41 1.60
CA GLY A 157 17.08 -16.15 2.18
C GLY A 157 18.40 -15.64 1.62
N VAL A 158 18.87 -16.18 0.48
CA VAL A 158 20.08 -15.73 -0.19
C VAL A 158 19.73 -14.57 -1.12
N PRO A 159 20.41 -13.41 -1.01
CA PRO A 159 20.15 -12.26 -1.86
C PRO A 159 20.52 -12.54 -3.31
N ASP A 160 19.74 -11.99 -4.23
CA ASP A 160 19.94 -12.08 -5.68
C ASP A 160 20.59 -10.82 -6.27
N HIS A 161 21.30 -10.07 -5.42
CA HIS A 161 22.06 -8.88 -5.75
C HIS A 161 23.48 -8.98 -5.19
N HIS A 162 24.36 -8.07 -5.61
CA HIS A 162 25.72 -7.99 -5.07
C HIS A 162 25.69 -7.66 -3.57
N THR A 163 26.46 -8.39 -2.78
CA THR A 163 26.59 -8.24 -1.32
C THR A 163 27.97 -7.68 -0.96
N GLY A 164 28.13 -7.23 0.29
CA GLY A 164 29.46 -6.91 0.82
C GLY A 164 30.38 -8.14 0.88
N PRO A 165 31.70 -7.94 1.08
CA PRO A 165 32.63 -9.05 1.28
C PRO A 165 32.34 -9.73 2.62
N PHE A 166 31.60 -10.84 2.58
CA PHE A 166 31.24 -11.66 3.73
C PHE A 166 31.77 -13.09 3.54
N PRO A 167 32.61 -13.61 4.45
CA PRO A 167 33.12 -12.96 5.65
C PRO A 167 34.19 -11.91 5.32
N GLY A 168 34.29 -10.86 6.14
CA GLY A 168 35.26 -9.78 5.91
C GLY A 168 35.40 -8.80 7.08
N PRO A 169 36.22 -7.76 6.93
CA PRO A 169 36.38 -6.73 7.96
C PRO A 169 35.05 -6.10 8.35
N GLY A 170 34.67 -6.25 9.63
CA GLY A 170 33.41 -5.72 10.17
C GLY A 170 32.28 -6.75 10.26
N ASN A 171 32.36 -7.88 9.57
CA ASN A 171 31.42 -9.00 9.75
C ASN A 171 32.09 -10.35 9.35
N PRO A 172 32.43 -11.21 10.33
CA PRO A 172 33.13 -12.47 10.07
C PRO A 172 32.20 -13.61 9.62
N ASN A 173 30.90 -13.36 9.42
CA ASN A 173 29.94 -14.40 9.09
C ASN A 173 29.85 -14.61 7.58
N THR A 174 29.64 -15.86 7.16
CA THR A 174 29.42 -16.25 5.77
C THR A 174 27.93 -16.42 5.50
N ILE A 175 27.44 -15.91 4.37
CA ILE A 175 26.05 -16.15 3.93
C ILE A 175 25.82 -17.65 3.71
N GLN A 176 24.69 -18.17 4.19
CA GLN A 176 24.32 -19.57 4.04
C GLN A 176 22.84 -19.70 3.68
N GLU A 177 22.49 -20.75 2.94
CA GLU A 177 21.09 -21.10 2.70
C GLU A 177 20.36 -21.40 4.00
N GLN A 178 19.11 -20.96 4.04
CA GLN A 178 18.19 -21.18 5.14
C GLN A 178 16.94 -21.88 4.64
N ASN A 179 15.98 -22.11 5.53
CA ASN A 179 14.66 -22.61 5.17
C ASN A 179 13.59 -21.72 5.81
N PHE A 180 13.43 -20.51 5.27
CA PHE A 180 12.43 -19.58 5.77
C PHE A 180 11.04 -20.00 5.29
N VAL A 181 10.09 -19.99 6.20
CA VAL A 181 8.66 -20.21 5.93
C VAL A 181 7.88 -19.13 6.66
N LEU A 182 7.35 -18.18 5.91
CA LEU A 182 6.46 -17.13 6.41
C LEU A 182 5.02 -17.49 6.04
N LYS A 183 4.17 -17.62 7.05
CA LYS A 183 2.73 -17.82 6.84
C LYS A 183 2.00 -16.53 7.16
N VAL A 184 1.20 -16.05 6.21
CA VAL A 184 0.34 -14.88 6.42
C VAL A 184 -1.09 -15.19 6.03
N ARG A 185 -2.04 -14.47 6.64
CA ARG A 185 -3.45 -14.54 6.22
C ARG A 185 -3.57 -13.89 4.85
N LYS A 186 -4.36 -14.48 3.94
CA LYS A 186 -4.71 -13.84 2.67
C LYS A 186 -5.56 -12.59 2.90
N THR A 187 -6.27 -12.52 4.01
CA THR A 187 -7.00 -11.34 4.48
C THR A 187 -6.48 -10.94 5.85
N PRO A 188 -5.62 -9.90 5.95
CA PRO A 188 -5.11 -9.39 7.21
C PRO A 188 -6.25 -8.95 8.11
N VAL A 189 -6.05 -9.13 9.41
CA VAL A 189 -7.00 -8.72 10.43
C VAL A 189 -6.30 -7.71 11.31
N TYR A 190 -6.82 -6.50 11.37
CA TYR A 190 -6.29 -5.47 12.27
C TYR A 190 -6.29 -5.98 13.71
N ALA A 191 -5.23 -5.66 14.43
CA ALA A 191 -5.16 -5.90 15.87
C ALA A 191 -5.85 -4.74 16.61
N ASP A 192 -6.53 -5.06 17.72
CA ASP A 192 -7.14 -4.05 18.59
C ASP A 192 -6.07 -3.15 19.26
N THR A 193 -4.85 -3.65 19.35
CA THR A 193 -3.66 -2.92 19.79
C THR A 193 -2.47 -3.38 18.95
N PRO A 194 -1.61 -2.46 18.49
CA PRO A 194 -0.41 -2.84 17.76
C PRO A 194 0.46 -3.88 18.48
N GLY A 195 0.84 -4.93 17.75
CA GLY A 195 1.67 -6.03 18.24
C GLY A 195 3.17 -5.70 18.23
N CYS A 196 3.91 -6.32 19.15
CA CYS A 196 5.37 -6.14 19.22
C CYS A 196 6.07 -6.81 18.03
N LEU A 197 7.18 -6.23 17.62
CA LEU A 197 8.11 -6.88 16.70
C LEU A 197 9.03 -7.81 17.48
N PRO A 198 9.08 -9.11 17.15
CA PRO A 198 10.06 -10.01 17.74
C PRO A 198 11.46 -9.80 17.13
N MET A 199 12.48 -10.32 17.80
CA MET A 199 13.78 -10.55 17.18
C MET A 199 13.70 -11.59 16.05
N GLY A 200 14.59 -11.44 15.08
CA GLY A 200 14.59 -12.23 13.86
C GLY A 200 13.67 -11.64 12.79
N PRO A 201 13.24 -12.47 11.82
CA PRO A 201 12.37 -12.01 10.75
C PRO A 201 11.04 -11.46 11.28
N VAL A 202 10.62 -10.31 10.76
CA VAL A 202 9.28 -9.71 10.92
C VAL A 202 8.51 -9.69 9.60
N GLY A 203 9.15 -10.09 8.52
CA GLY A 203 8.60 -10.20 7.18
C GLY A 203 9.62 -10.80 6.22
N LEU A 204 9.23 -10.95 4.96
CA LEU A 204 10.12 -11.34 3.86
C LEU A 204 10.04 -10.30 2.74
N ALA A 205 11.20 -9.97 2.18
CA ALA A 205 11.30 -9.17 0.97
C ALA A 205 10.83 -9.97 -0.26
N THR A 206 10.53 -9.29 -1.36
CA THR A 206 10.11 -9.89 -2.63
C THR A 206 11.18 -10.81 -3.25
N ASN A 207 12.45 -10.63 -2.92
CA ASN A 207 13.53 -11.55 -3.31
C ASN A 207 13.77 -12.70 -2.30
N GLY A 208 12.95 -12.81 -1.25
CA GLY A 208 13.01 -13.89 -0.25
C GLY A 208 13.95 -13.65 0.93
N VAL A 209 14.75 -12.57 0.92
CA VAL A 209 15.59 -12.20 2.05
C VAL A 209 14.72 -11.71 3.22
N PRO A 210 14.97 -12.14 4.47
CA PRO A 210 14.18 -11.71 5.61
C PRO A 210 14.38 -10.23 5.97
N LEU A 211 13.27 -9.60 6.34
CA LEU A 211 13.21 -8.25 6.90
C LEU A 211 13.19 -8.37 8.42
N TYR A 212 14.12 -7.73 9.11
CA TYR A 212 14.22 -7.75 10.57
C TYR A 212 13.63 -6.47 11.16
N ASN A 213 13.39 -6.50 12.48
CA ASN A 213 12.98 -5.31 13.23
C ASN A 213 14.12 -4.27 13.27
N PRO A 214 13.93 -3.03 13.74
CA PRO A 214 15.00 -2.02 13.75
C PRO A 214 16.04 -2.22 14.86
N GLN A 215 15.96 -3.30 15.64
CA GLN A 215 16.74 -3.52 16.84
C GLN A 215 17.84 -4.57 16.65
N SER A 216 18.99 -4.35 17.28
CA SER A 216 20.03 -5.37 17.45
C SER A 216 19.64 -6.38 18.53
N ALA A 217 20.45 -7.42 18.70
CA ALA A 217 20.28 -8.38 19.81
C ALA A 217 20.32 -7.73 21.20
N GLU A 218 21.00 -6.58 21.32
CA GLU A 218 21.12 -5.76 22.54
C GLU A 218 19.95 -4.78 22.72
N CYS A 219 18.93 -4.84 21.86
CA CYS A 219 17.79 -3.91 21.84
C CYS A 219 18.18 -2.45 21.55
N GLU A 220 19.28 -2.24 20.83
CA GLU A 220 19.72 -0.92 20.35
C GLU A 220 19.31 -0.73 18.88
N ASP A 221 19.40 0.50 18.36
CA ASP A 221 19.18 0.76 16.94
C ASP A 221 20.24 0.03 16.09
N ALA A 222 19.82 -0.99 15.34
CA ALA A 222 20.72 -1.82 14.55
C ALA A 222 21.43 -1.01 13.47
N VAL A 223 20.73 -0.08 12.81
CA VAL A 223 21.30 0.74 11.73
C VAL A 223 22.46 1.61 12.23
N ILE A 224 22.37 2.05 13.49
CA ILE A 224 23.42 2.86 14.12
C ILE A 224 24.57 2.00 14.67
N ASN A 225 24.29 0.82 15.20
CA ASN A 225 25.24 0.05 15.99
C ASN A 225 25.85 -1.16 15.26
N GLU A 226 25.31 -1.54 14.11
CA GLU A 226 25.78 -2.67 13.30
C GLU A 226 26.39 -2.21 11.97
N ARG A 227 26.98 -3.15 11.24
CA ARG A 227 27.64 -2.90 9.96
C ARG A 227 26.88 -3.59 8.84
N PHE A 228 26.52 -2.82 7.82
CA PHE A 228 25.79 -3.26 6.62
C PHE A 228 26.65 -3.09 5.38
N ASP A 229 26.30 -3.83 4.32
CA ASP A 229 26.82 -3.59 2.99
C ASP A 229 26.11 -2.43 2.27
N SER A 230 26.48 -2.17 1.01
CA SER A 230 25.88 -1.13 0.17
C SER A 230 24.41 -1.36 -0.17
N CYS A 231 23.92 -2.58 0.02
CA CYS A 231 22.53 -2.97 -0.16
C CYS A 231 21.74 -2.97 1.15
N HIS A 232 22.36 -2.46 2.22
CA HIS A 232 21.80 -2.30 3.54
C HIS A 232 21.46 -3.62 4.26
N GLY A 233 22.11 -4.71 3.88
CA GLY A 233 21.98 -5.99 4.55
C GLY A 233 23.31 -6.52 5.08
N HIS A 234 23.22 -7.60 5.87
CA HIS A 234 24.38 -8.33 6.37
C HIS A 234 23.99 -9.74 6.89
N PRO A 235 24.94 -10.68 6.99
CA PRO A 235 24.71 -11.97 7.63
C PRO A 235 24.95 -11.95 9.14
N ASP A 236 24.13 -12.70 9.89
CA ASP A 236 24.39 -13.01 11.31
C ASP A 236 25.19 -14.31 11.49
N MET A 237 25.43 -14.73 12.74
CA MET A 237 26.26 -15.91 13.05
C MET A 237 25.81 -17.22 12.35
N PRO A 238 24.50 -17.54 12.27
CA PRO A 238 24.03 -18.66 11.45
C PRO A 238 24.13 -18.48 9.93
N GLY A 239 24.61 -17.32 9.45
CA GLY A 239 24.75 -17.01 8.03
C GLY A 239 23.49 -16.48 7.37
N ARG A 240 22.51 -16.00 8.15
CA ARG A 240 21.25 -15.46 7.63
C ARG A 240 21.49 -14.03 7.16
N TYR A 241 21.55 -13.81 5.85
CA TYR A 241 21.55 -12.46 5.31
C TYR A 241 20.17 -11.81 5.54
N HIS A 242 20.13 -10.57 6.02
CA HIS A 242 18.88 -9.88 6.36
C HIS A 242 19.02 -8.37 6.30
N TYR A 243 17.87 -7.67 6.27
CA TYR A 243 17.81 -6.21 6.27
C TYR A 243 17.15 -5.67 7.54
N HIS A 244 17.81 -4.72 8.20
CA HIS A 244 17.23 -3.91 9.29
C HIS A 244 16.65 -2.57 8.81
N GLN A 245 16.95 -2.18 7.57
CA GLN A 245 16.54 -0.92 6.96
C GLN A 245 16.17 -1.09 5.49
N ASN A 246 15.82 0.01 4.82
CA ASN A 246 15.40 0.01 3.42
C ASN A 246 16.37 -0.78 2.51
N PRO A 247 15.96 -1.92 1.93
CA PRO A 247 16.83 -2.78 1.12
C PRO A 247 16.92 -2.23 -0.31
N VAL A 248 17.78 -1.23 -0.51
CA VAL A 248 17.87 -0.45 -1.75
C VAL A 248 18.24 -1.25 -3.00
N CYS A 249 18.76 -2.47 -2.84
CA CYS A 249 19.06 -3.39 -3.94
C CYS A 249 17.98 -4.47 -4.18
N ALA A 250 16.99 -4.62 -3.29
CA ALA A 250 15.94 -5.63 -3.44
C ALA A 250 14.80 -5.20 -4.36
N TYR A 251 14.76 -3.92 -4.76
CA TYR A 251 13.78 -3.38 -5.69
C TYR A 251 14.36 -2.17 -6.44
N VAL A 252 13.71 -1.79 -7.54
CA VAL A 252 14.07 -0.61 -8.32
C VAL A 252 13.04 0.49 -8.08
N GLN A 253 13.49 1.63 -7.55
CA GLN A 253 12.66 2.83 -7.46
C GLN A 253 12.70 3.59 -8.78
N GLU A 254 11.56 3.68 -9.46
CA GLU A 254 11.42 4.52 -10.64
C GLU A 254 11.16 5.98 -10.25
N GLY A 255 11.88 6.92 -10.88
CA GLY A 255 11.77 8.34 -10.59
C GLY A 255 10.37 8.89 -10.86
N GLY A 256 9.82 9.63 -9.90
CA GLY A 256 8.48 10.24 -9.99
C GLY A 256 7.31 9.25 -9.92
N LYS A 257 7.57 7.97 -9.65
CA LYS A 257 6.54 6.95 -9.46
C LYS A 257 6.45 6.51 -8.00
N ALA A 258 5.26 6.07 -7.59
CA ALA A 258 5.08 5.38 -6.33
C ALA A 258 6.02 4.19 -6.23
N SER A 259 6.51 3.91 -5.01
CA SER A 259 7.40 2.79 -4.81
C SER A 259 6.72 1.44 -5.13
N PRO A 260 7.51 0.46 -5.60
CA PRO A 260 7.02 -0.90 -5.75
C PRO A 260 6.88 -1.60 -4.40
N LEU A 261 6.38 -2.84 -4.44
CA LEU A 261 6.38 -3.74 -3.29
C LEU A 261 7.82 -4.11 -2.93
N VAL A 262 8.15 -3.96 -1.65
CA VAL A 262 9.42 -4.39 -1.05
C VAL A 262 9.27 -5.78 -0.44
N GLY A 263 8.11 -6.10 0.14
CA GLY A 263 7.87 -7.37 0.79
C GLY A 263 6.53 -7.45 1.48
N VAL A 264 6.40 -8.42 2.39
CA VAL A 264 5.21 -8.62 3.21
C VAL A 264 5.59 -8.83 4.67
N ALA A 265 4.87 -8.17 5.57
CA ALA A 265 5.03 -8.33 7.01
C ALA A 265 4.35 -9.60 7.52
N ALA A 266 4.76 -10.11 8.68
CA ALA A 266 4.21 -11.34 9.26
C ALA A 266 2.75 -11.25 9.70
N ASP A 267 2.20 -10.04 9.81
CA ASP A 267 0.76 -9.81 10.01
C ASP A 267 -0.05 -9.79 8.70
N GLY A 268 0.64 -9.91 7.56
CA GLY A 268 0.06 -10.02 6.22
C GLY A 268 -0.09 -8.71 5.48
N PHE A 269 0.25 -7.57 6.05
CA PHE A 269 0.18 -6.31 5.31
C PHE A 269 1.41 -6.13 4.39
N PRO A 270 1.24 -5.54 3.20
CA PRO A 270 2.34 -5.31 2.27
C PRO A 270 3.26 -4.20 2.77
N ILE A 271 4.53 -4.29 2.38
CA ILE A 271 5.58 -3.32 2.68
C ILE A 271 6.03 -2.71 1.35
N TYR A 272 5.99 -1.39 1.25
CA TYR A 272 6.35 -0.64 0.05
C TYR A 272 7.62 0.19 0.26
N GLY A 273 8.23 0.63 -0.84
CA GLY A 273 9.34 1.59 -0.79
C GLY A 273 8.93 2.96 -0.24
N PRO A 274 9.89 3.92 -0.17
CA PRO A 274 9.69 5.19 0.52
C PRO A 274 8.91 6.25 -0.26
N VAL A 275 8.43 5.99 -1.48
CA VAL A 275 7.83 7.00 -2.35
C VAL A 275 6.32 6.80 -2.47
N ASP A 276 5.55 7.86 -2.21
CA ASP A 276 4.09 7.85 -2.28
C ASP A 276 3.55 8.05 -3.72
N GLU A 277 2.23 8.06 -3.84
CA GLU A 277 1.48 8.14 -5.11
C GLU A 277 1.75 9.44 -5.87
N THR A 278 2.23 10.47 -5.17
CA THR A 278 2.54 11.78 -5.73
C THR A 278 4.00 11.90 -6.15
N GLY A 279 4.80 10.85 -5.93
CA GLY A 279 6.24 10.85 -6.19
C GLY A 279 7.07 11.47 -5.06
N ARG A 280 6.46 11.72 -3.90
CA ARG A 280 7.15 12.31 -2.75
C ARG A 280 7.75 11.22 -1.86
N THR A 281 8.99 11.43 -1.42
CA THR A 281 9.65 10.57 -0.44
C THR A 281 9.04 10.80 0.95
N LEU A 282 8.55 9.72 1.54
CA LEU A 282 7.99 9.61 2.87
C LEU A 282 9.10 9.55 3.94
N THR A 283 8.77 10.07 5.11
CA THR A 283 9.53 9.96 6.35
C THR A 283 8.65 9.36 7.44
N SER A 284 9.22 9.00 8.60
CA SER A 284 8.40 8.50 9.72
C SER A 284 7.37 9.53 10.22
N ALA A 285 7.54 10.82 9.91
CA ALA A 285 6.56 11.85 10.25
C ALA A 285 5.28 11.76 9.40
N ASP A 286 5.34 11.11 8.24
CA ASP A 286 4.21 10.91 7.32
C ASP A 286 3.43 9.61 7.61
N LEU A 287 3.93 8.79 8.54
CA LEU A 287 3.47 7.43 8.79
C LEU A 287 2.98 7.28 10.24
N ASP A 288 2.18 6.24 10.48
CA ASP A 288 1.63 5.94 11.80
C ASP A 288 2.68 5.33 12.75
N GLU A 289 2.28 5.00 13.97
CA GLU A 289 3.17 4.42 14.99
C GLU A 289 3.84 3.10 14.59
N CYS A 290 3.23 2.35 13.65
CA CYS A 290 3.76 1.10 13.14
C CYS A 290 4.54 1.25 11.83
N HIS A 291 4.71 2.49 11.37
CA HIS A 291 5.40 2.84 10.14
C HIS A 291 4.60 2.51 8.86
N GLY A 292 3.27 2.64 8.93
CA GLY A 292 2.40 2.47 7.77
C GLY A 292 1.36 3.57 7.61
N ARG A 293 0.52 3.42 6.59
CA ARG A 293 -0.61 4.31 6.31
C ARG A 293 -1.70 3.58 5.53
N GLU A 294 -2.91 4.13 5.60
CA GLU A 294 -4.04 3.71 4.77
C GLU A 294 -3.99 4.37 3.40
N VAL A 295 -4.07 3.58 2.33
CA VAL A 295 -4.27 4.11 0.97
C VAL A 295 -5.40 3.35 0.30
N ASN A 296 -6.42 4.09 -0.14
CA ASN A 296 -7.64 3.54 -0.75
C ASN A 296 -8.33 2.45 0.10
N GLY A 297 -8.26 2.60 1.44
CA GLY A 297 -8.83 1.65 2.41
C GLY A 297 -8.04 0.35 2.56
N ARG A 298 -6.77 0.33 2.13
CA ARG A 298 -5.82 -0.75 2.38
C ARG A 298 -4.65 -0.19 3.20
N TYR A 299 -4.43 -0.76 4.37
CA TYR A 299 -3.24 -0.48 5.14
C TYR A 299 -2.01 -1.11 4.50
N ARG A 300 -0.89 -0.39 4.55
CA ARG A 300 0.42 -0.88 4.13
C ARG A 300 1.54 -0.17 4.89
N TYR A 301 2.64 -0.87 5.05
CA TYR A 301 3.87 -0.31 5.57
C TYR A 301 4.67 0.38 4.48
N HIS A 302 5.51 1.32 4.87
CA HIS A 302 6.50 1.94 3.99
C HIS A 302 7.85 1.92 4.67
N VAL A 303 8.88 1.51 3.92
CA VAL A 303 10.26 1.71 4.37
C VAL A 303 10.62 3.18 4.23
N THR A 304 11.46 3.70 5.13
CA THR A 304 11.98 5.08 5.08
C THR A 304 13.47 5.09 5.45
N ALA A 305 14.10 6.26 5.34
CA ALA A 305 15.51 6.45 5.72
C ALA A 305 15.70 6.68 7.23
N ASP A 306 14.62 6.94 7.97
CA ASP A 306 14.64 7.24 9.39
C ASP A 306 13.97 6.15 10.23
N TYR A 307 14.33 6.08 11.51
CA TYR A 307 13.85 5.05 12.42
C TYR A 307 12.30 5.06 12.52
N PRO A 308 11.60 3.91 12.38
CA PRO A 308 12.12 2.53 12.52
C PRO A 308 12.45 1.81 11.20
N TYR A 309 12.71 2.55 10.13
CA TYR A 309 13.17 2.10 8.81
C TYR A 309 12.26 1.17 8.01
N ILE A 310 11.75 0.08 8.59
CA ILE A 310 10.87 -0.89 7.90
C ILE A 310 9.53 -1.00 8.63
N LEU A 311 9.52 -1.44 9.90
CA LEU A 311 8.32 -1.55 10.74
C LEU A 311 8.62 -1.08 12.17
N GLY A 312 7.64 -0.43 12.80
CA GLY A 312 7.67 -0.11 14.23
C GLY A 312 6.88 -1.09 15.12
N CYS A 313 5.81 -1.67 14.57
CA CYS A 313 4.93 -2.65 15.20
C CYS A 313 4.13 -3.41 14.14
N PHE A 314 3.44 -4.47 14.54
CA PHE A 314 2.42 -5.11 13.72
C PHE A 314 1.07 -4.44 13.93
N LYS A 315 0.51 -3.84 12.88
CA LYS A 315 -0.85 -3.32 12.83
C LYS A 315 -1.89 -4.44 12.82
N GLY A 316 -1.54 -5.59 12.25
CA GLY A 316 -2.40 -6.76 12.16
C GLY A 316 -2.08 -7.86 13.18
N ARG A 317 -2.96 -8.87 13.21
CA ARG A 317 -2.79 -10.09 14.00
C ARG A 317 -1.88 -11.07 13.27
N VAL A 318 -0.67 -11.24 13.80
CA VAL A 318 0.28 -12.28 13.37
C VAL A 318 -0.26 -13.68 13.69
N LEU A 319 -0.08 -14.64 12.78
CA LEU A 319 -0.42 -16.03 13.04
C LEU A 319 0.47 -16.61 14.16
N PRO A 320 -0.05 -17.43 15.09
CA PRO A 320 0.77 -18.05 16.13
C PRO A 320 1.96 -18.85 15.60
N ASP A 321 1.84 -19.38 14.37
CA ASP A 321 2.81 -20.17 13.63
C ASP A 321 3.35 -19.44 12.38
N ALA A 322 3.36 -18.10 12.40
CA ALA A 322 3.86 -17.27 11.28
C ALA A 322 5.35 -17.50 10.93
N GLY A 323 6.11 -18.19 11.79
CA GLY A 323 7.54 -18.43 11.60
C GLY A 323 8.45 -17.34 12.18
N VAL A 324 7.90 -16.39 12.95
CA VAL A 324 8.65 -15.31 13.61
C VAL A 324 9.00 -15.65 15.07
N GLY A 325 10.12 -15.13 15.57
CA GLY A 325 10.59 -15.37 16.95
C GLY A 325 9.70 -14.75 18.04
N ARG A 326 10.02 -14.96 19.32
CA ARG A 326 9.39 -14.27 20.46
C ARG A 326 10.44 -13.79 21.45
N ARG A 327 11.06 -12.65 21.17
CA ARG A 327 11.89 -11.91 22.14
C ARG A 327 11.97 -10.44 21.75
N CYS A 328 12.12 -9.59 22.75
CA CYS A 328 11.91 -8.13 22.79
C CYS A 328 10.45 -7.71 23.02
N VAL A 329 10.26 -6.81 23.99
CA VAL A 329 9.01 -6.46 24.71
C VAL A 329 8.46 -5.13 24.20
N CYS A 330 7.14 -5.01 24.03
CA CYS A 330 6.43 -3.74 23.80
C CYS A 330 6.51 -2.79 25.02
N PRO A 331 6.42 -1.45 24.87
CA PRO A 331 6.09 -0.68 23.68
C PRO A 331 7.13 0.38 23.28
N VAL A 332 7.04 0.83 22.03
CA VAL A 332 7.54 2.13 21.56
C VAL A 332 6.84 3.24 22.34
N LYS A 333 7.37 3.62 23.52
CA LYS A 333 7.04 4.94 24.07
C LYS A 333 7.92 5.97 23.37
N ARG A 334 7.30 6.93 22.67
CA ARG A 334 7.91 8.20 22.22
C ARG A 334 8.40 9.09 23.40
N THR A 335 8.81 8.52 24.53
CA THR A 335 9.23 9.28 25.73
C THR A 335 10.68 9.02 26.16
N GLY A 336 11.50 8.36 25.33
CA GLY A 336 12.93 8.12 25.63
C GLY A 336 13.91 8.75 24.65
N TYR A 337 13.48 9.03 23.41
CA TYR A 337 14.35 9.61 22.38
C TYR A 337 14.38 11.15 22.45
N GLN A 338 14.57 11.72 23.64
CA GLN A 338 15.33 12.96 23.68
C GLN A 338 16.76 12.53 23.37
N GLN A 339 17.21 12.80 22.13
CA GLN A 339 18.63 12.83 21.83
C GLN A 339 19.27 13.73 22.88
N SER A 340 19.89 13.15 23.91
CA SER A 340 20.59 13.97 24.90
C SER A 340 21.65 14.73 24.12
N LEU A 341 21.69 16.05 24.27
CA LEU A 341 22.71 16.91 23.68
C LEU A 341 24.12 16.37 24.02
N LEU A 342 24.27 15.68 25.16
CA LEU A 342 25.47 14.93 25.54
C LEU A 342 25.85 13.81 24.56
N GLY A 343 24.89 13.07 24.00
CA GLY A 343 25.14 12.02 23.01
C GLY A 343 25.67 12.57 21.69
N VAL A 344 25.15 13.72 21.25
CA VAL A 344 25.63 14.45 20.06
C VAL A 344 27.00 15.09 20.33
N LEU A 345 27.21 15.71 21.50
CA LEU A 345 28.48 16.32 21.89
C LEU A 345 29.60 15.29 22.08
N ARG A 346 29.29 14.09 22.61
CA ARG A 346 30.24 12.96 22.68
C ARG A 346 30.67 12.48 21.27
N ARG A 347 29.78 12.57 20.27
CA ARG A 347 30.09 12.21 18.87
C ARG A 347 30.95 13.27 18.18
N LEU A 348 30.69 14.55 18.39
CA LEU A 348 31.55 15.64 17.89
C LEU A 348 32.97 15.58 18.50
N ALA A 349 33.08 15.18 19.77
CA ALA A 349 34.36 14.96 20.42
C ALA A 349 35.12 13.73 19.89
N LYS A 350 34.40 12.68 19.46
CA LYS A 350 35.01 11.49 18.81
C LYS A 350 35.45 11.77 17.37
N GLN A 351 34.68 12.52 16.59
CA GLN A 351 35.05 12.94 15.23
C GLN A 351 36.30 13.84 15.20
N LYS A 352 36.44 14.74 16.17
CA LYS A 352 37.61 15.63 16.28
C LYS A 352 38.92 14.89 16.62
N LYS A 353 38.84 13.66 17.15
CA LYS A 353 40.01 12.81 17.44
C LYS A 353 40.49 11.99 16.25
N GLN A 354 39.70 11.90 15.17
CA GLN A 354 40.04 11.16 13.95
C GLN A 354 40.51 12.06 12.78
N THR A 355 40.57 13.39 12.98
CA THR A 355 40.97 14.35 11.93
C THR A 355 42.22 15.19 12.28
N THR A 356 42.99 14.79 13.29
CA THR A 356 44.35 15.33 13.49
C THR A 356 45.35 14.32 12.91
N PRO A 357 46.22 14.74 11.97
CA PRO A 357 47.13 13.85 11.24
C PRO A 357 48.17 13.18 12.15
#